data_AF-A0A5D2ZRW0-F1
#
_entry.id   AF-A0A5D2ZRW0-F1
#
_cell.length_a   1.000
_cell.length_b   1.000
_cell.length_c   1.000
_cell.angle_alpha   90.00
_cell.angle_beta   90.00
_cell.angle_gamma   90.00
#
_symmetry.space_group_name_H-M   'P 1'
#
loop_
_entity.id
_entity.type
_entity.pdbx_description
1 polymer ?
#
loop_
_entity_poly.entity_id
_entity_poly.type
_entity_poly.pdbx_seq_one_letter_code
_entity_poly.pdbx_strand_id
1 'polypeptide(L)'
;MLRRCNQADNSLDRFMSVVAWSISTLRPPIFGVAPYNPILGETHHVSRATLNVLLEQISHHPPVSALHATDEEHNIELIWCHQCVPNFNGAWVETEVRGKRQLKLLSRGETYEMNSPNLLIKFLPLPGVDWAGNVTIRCKENGLEAELRFGTKSFFGLRGSHRSVKGKVYETATRRTLFQLNGHWDRTVTAKDNNSGKSRVIYNAEEVFSGLKTPVVKDLKGVRSTESAAVWSELSEAIMSQNWEKAKEAKNAVEEKQREVLRERELKGTTWVPQNFSVTYTKDGGWECSPIQQWVPPAPIVLPLS
;
A
#
# COMPACT_ATOMS: atom_id res chain seq x y z
N MET A 1 -11.97 6.10 -6.25
CA MET A 1 -11.26 7.32 -5.79
C MET A 1 -10.06 7.67 -6.67
N LEU A 2 -9.19 6.74 -7.05
CA LEU A 2 -8.00 7.02 -7.88
C LEU A 2 -8.28 7.87 -9.13
N ARG A 3 -9.28 7.49 -9.96
CA ARG A 3 -9.67 8.27 -11.14
C ARG A 3 -10.02 9.74 -10.84
N ARG A 4 -10.63 10.04 -9.69
CA ARG A 4 -10.98 11.42 -9.28
C ARG A 4 -9.73 12.30 -9.11
N CYS A 5 -8.58 11.71 -8.83
CA CYS A 5 -7.31 12.44 -8.71
C CYS A 5 -6.94 13.17 -10.00
N ASN A 6 -7.31 12.64 -11.18
CA ASN A 6 -6.99 13.24 -12.47
C ASN A 6 -8.11 14.11 -13.08
N GLN A 7 -9.30 14.14 -12.44
CA GLN A 7 -10.50 14.76 -13.02
C GLN A 7 -10.61 16.26 -12.77
N ALA A 8 -10.08 16.79 -11.67
CA ALA A 8 -10.21 18.20 -11.35
C ALA A 8 -9.28 19.09 -12.18
N ASP A 9 -9.76 20.27 -12.60
CA ASP A 9 -8.97 21.20 -13.41
C ASP A 9 -7.97 22.01 -12.59
N ASN A 10 -8.34 22.40 -11.37
CA ASN A 10 -7.42 23.10 -10.49
C ASN A 10 -6.53 22.12 -9.70
N SER A 11 -5.26 22.49 -9.52
CA SER A 11 -4.25 21.65 -8.86
C SER A 11 -4.57 21.36 -7.40
N LEU A 12 -5.19 22.30 -6.69
CA LEU A 12 -5.55 22.16 -5.28
C LEU A 12 -6.60 21.07 -5.07
N ASP A 13 -7.66 21.01 -5.87
CA ASP A 13 -8.68 19.97 -5.77
C ASP A 13 -8.17 18.59 -6.24
N ARG A 14 -7.25 18.54 -7.22
CA ARG A 14 -6.53 17.30 -7.54
C ARG A 14 -5.70 16.84 -6.34
N PHE A 15 -4.95 17.75 -5.72
CA PHE A 15 -4.15 17.44 -4.53
C PHE A 15 -5.02 16.96 -3.37
N MET A 16 -6.16 17.60 -3.11
CA MET A 16 -7.13 17.14 -2.11
C MET A 16 -7.68 15.75 -2.43
N SER A 17 -7.91 15.45 -3.71
CA SER A 17 -8.34 14.12 -4.16
C SER A 17 -7.25 13.06 -3.95
N VAL A 18 -5.98 13.41 -4.16
CA VAL A 18 -4.83 12.52 -3.87
C VAL A 18 -4.70 12.27 -2.36
N VAL A 19 -4.88 13.28 -1.52
CA VAL A 19 -4.92 13.12 -0.05
C VAL A 19 -6.03 12.16 0.35
N ALA A 20 -7.24 12.36 -0.17
CA ALA A 20 -8.38 11.49 0.10
C ALA A 20 -8.16 10.05 -0.39
N TRP A 21 -7.60 9.88 -1.59
CA TRP A 21 -7.23 8.57 -2.12
C TRP A 21 -6.16 7.88 -1.27
N SER A 22 -5.13 8.61 -0.82
CA SER A 22 -4.08 8.08 0.06
C SER A 22 -4.65 7.57 1.38
N ILE A 23 -5.62 8.27 1.98
CA ILE A 23 -6.34 7.78 3.18
C ILE A 23 -7.14 6.52 2.84
N SER A 24 -7.80 6.50 1.69
CA SER A 24 -8.62 5.37 1.24
C SER A 24 -7.86 4.08 0.99
N THR A 25 -6.52 4.11 0.92
CA THR A 25 -5.71 2.89 0.79
C THR A 25 -5.58 2.11 2.09
N LEU A 26 -5.90 2.72 3.24
CA LEU A 26 -5.85 2.03 4.52
C LEU A 26 -7.02 1.04 4.67
N ARG A 27 -6.72 -0.12 5.27
CA ARG A 27 -7.69 -1.14 5.58
C ARG A 27 -7.68 -1.42 7.08
N PRO A 28 -8.83 -1.70 7.70
CA PRO A 28 -8.86 -2.17 9.08
C PRO A 28 -8.04 -3.45 9.22
N PRO A 29 -6.91 -3.42 9.94
CA PRO A 29 -6.15 -4.63 10.17
C PRO A 29 -6.89 -5.52 11.18
N ILE A 30 -6.76 -6.84 11.02
CA ILE A 30 -7.36 -7.83 11.92
C ILE A 30 -6.28 -8.30 12.89
N PHE A 31 -6.53 -8.12 14.20
CA PHE A 31 -5.59 -8.58 15.21
C PHE A 31 -5.45 -10.11 15.16
N GLY A 32 -4.22 -10.60 15.24
CA GLY A 32 -3.91 -12.04 15.18
C GLY A 32 -3.84 -12.62 13.75
N VAL A 33 -4.07 -11.80 12.71
CA VAL A 33 -3.92 -12.22 11.31
C VAL A 33 -2.74 -11.49 10.71
N ALA A 34 -1.78 -12.25 10.17
CA ALA A 34 -0.66 -11.73 9.40
C ALA A 34 -0.81 -12.18 7.93
N PRO A 35 -0.47 -11.33 6.95
CA PRO A 35 -0.36 -11.76 5.57
C PRO A 35 0.77 -12.80 5.43
N TYR A 36 0.71 -13.62 4.38
CA TYR A 36 1.84 -14.46 4.02
C TYR A 36 3.04 -13.59 3.67
N ASN A 37 4.24 -14.04 4.05
CA ASN A 37 5.48 -13.40 3.62
C ASN A 37 5.81 -13.90 2.20
N PRO A 38 5.73 -13.07 1.16
CA PRO A 38 5.88 -13.57 -0.21
C PRO A 38 7.25 -14.19 -0.45
N ILE A 39 7.28 -15.24 -1.27
CA ILE A 39 8.53 -15.89 -1.68
C ILE A 39 9.27 -15.01 -2.69
N LEU A 40 10.59 -15.15 -2.81
CA LEU A 40 11.38 -14.38 -3.77
C LEU A 40 10.92 -14.64 -5.22
N GLY A 41 10.50 -13.58 -5.93
CA GLY A 41 9.96 -13.65 -7.28
C GLY A 41 8.45 -13.95 -7.35
N GLU A 42 7.76 -14.04 -6.22
CA GLU A 42 6.29 -14.09 -6.17
C GLU A 42 5.69 -12.84 -6.79
N THR A 43 4.62 -12.99 -7.55
CA THR A 43 3.92 -11.90 -8.23
C THR A 43 2.46 -11.83 -7.81
N HIS A 44 1.85 -10.66 -7.88
CA HIS A 44 0.39 -10.53 -7.84
C HIS A 44 -0.09 -9.63 -8.99
N HIS A 45 -0.84 -10.18 -9.94
CA HIS A 45 -1.30 -9.48 -11.14
C HIS A 45 -2.83 -9.43 -11.19
N VAL A 46 -3.40 -8.23 -11.06
CA VAL A 46 -4.84 -8.02 -10.99
C VAL A 46 -5.30 -6.79 -11.77
N SER A 47 -6.45 -6.90 -12.44
CA SER A 47 -7.05 -5.80 -13.20
C SER A 47 -8.41 -5.41 -12.66
N ARG A 48 -8.76 -4.13 -12.77
CA ARG A 48 -10.11 -3.61 -12.53
C ARG A 48 -10.44 -2.55 -13.56
N ALA A 49 -11.41 -2.84 -14.43
CA ALA A 49 -11.67 -2.04 -15.62
C ALA A 49 -10.35 -1.84 -16.40
N THR A 50 -9.89 -0.59 -16.54
CA THR A 50 -8.66 -0.22 -17.26
C THR A 50 -7.42 -0.10 -16.38
N LEU A 51 -7.59 -0.21 -15.05
CA LEU A 51 -6.47 -0.20 -14.12
C LEU A 51 -5.89 -1.61 -14.02
N ASN A 52 -4.64 -1.77 -14.41
CA ASN A 52 -3.87 -3.00 -14.26
C ASN A 52 -2.83 -2.82 -13.17
N VAL A 53 -2.66 -3.81 -12.28
CA VAL A 53 -1.77 -3.76 -11.12
C VAL A 53 -0.90 -5.02 -11.10
N LEU A 54 0.42 -4.83 -11.03
CA LEU A 54 1.40 -5.90 -10.92
C LEU A 54 2.29 -5.64 -9.70
N LEU A 55 2.43 -6.65 -8.85
CA LEU A 55 3.39 -6.69 -7.76
C LEU A 55 4.42 -7.78 -8.02
N GLU A 56 5.64 -7.58 -7.52
CA GLU A 56 6.69 -8.60 -7.45
C GLU A 56 7.46 -8.50 -6.14
N GLN A 57 7.72 -9.64 -5.49
CA GLN A 57 8.64 -9.74 -4.37
C GLN A 57 10.08 -9.75 -4.88
N ILE A 58 10.72 -8.58 -4.87
CA ILE A 58 12.04 -8.37 -5.47
C ILE A 58 13.21 -8.76 -4.54
N SER A 59 12.96 -8.86 -3.23
CA SER A 59 13.93 -9.32 -2.23
C SER A 59 13.21 -10.03 -1.09
N HIS A 60 13.85 -11.04 -0.48
CA HIS A 60 13.30 -11.78 0.66
C HIS A 60 14.06 -11.51 1.98
N HIS A 61 15.37 -11.24 1.91
CA HIS A 61 16.20 -10.87 3.06
C HIS A 61 17.04 -9.63 2.74
N PRO A 62 16.55 -8.41 3.08
CA PRO A 62 15.26 -8.11 3.71
C PRO A 62 14.06 -8.29 2.75
N PRO A 63 12.82 -8.41 3.25
CA PRO A 63 11.62 -8.52 2.42
C PRO A 63 11.29 -7.18 1.76
N VAL A 64 11.27 -7.15 0.43
CA VAL A 64 10.94 -5.96 -0.36
C VAL A 64 10.03 -6.34 -1.51
N SER A 65 8.94 -5.60 -1.67
CA SER A 65 8.00 -5.75 -2.77
C SER A 65 7.94 -4.48 -3.60
N ALA A 66 7.89 -4.64 -4.92
CA ALA A 66 7.67 -3.56 -5.86
C ALA A 66 6.26 -3.70 -6.47
N LEU A 67 5.60 -2.57 -6.74
CA LEU A 67 4.29 -2.46 -7.36
C LEU A 67 4.38 -1.48 -8.51
N HIS A 68 3.80 -1.87 -9.65
CA HIS A 68 3.49 -1.02 -10.78
C HIS A 68 2.01 -1.13 -11.08
N ALA A 69 1.32 -0.01 -11.22
CA ALA A 69 -0.06 0.02 -11.65
C ALA A 69 -0.28 1.12 -12.66
N THR A 70 -1.04 0.81 -13.71
CA THR A 70 -1.30 1.75 -14.80
C THR A 70 -2.74 1.72 -15.25
N ASP A 71 -3.30 2.90 -15.50
CA ASP A 71 -4.58 3.11 -16.18
C ASP A 71 -4.30 3.99 -17.40
N GLU A 72 -4.02 3.35 -18.54
CA GLU A 72 -3.61 4.03 -19.79
C GLU A 72 -4.69 4.99 -20.29
N GLU A 73 -5.96 4.55 -20.25
CA GLU A 73 -7.12 5.37 -20.64
C GLU A 73 -7.20 6.67 -19.83
N HIS A 74 -6.93 6.59 -18.53
CA HIS A 74 -7.01 7.74 -17.63
C HIS A 74 -5.66 8.43 -17.39
N ASN A 75 -4.59 8.02 -18.08
CA ASN A 75 -3.25 8.59 -17.95
C ASN A 75 -2.73 8.60 -16.49
N ILE A 76 -2.90 7.49 -15.77
CA ILE A 76 -2.46 7.33 -14.37
C ILE A 76 -1.40 6.23 -14.29
N GLU A 77 -0.30 6.52 -13.59
CA GLU A 77 0.72 5.54 -13.22
C GLU A 77 0.98 5.59 -11.71
N LEU A 78 1.13 4.43 -11.08
CA LEU A 78 1.50 4.28 -9.68
C LEU A 78 2.69 3.33 -9.58
N ILE A 79 3.74 3.80 -8.91
CA ILE A 79 4.93 3.01 -8.60
C ILE A 79 5.10 3.01 -7.09
N TRP A 80 5.39 1.85 -6.52
CA TRP A 80 5.69 1.76 -5.10
C TRP A 80 6.72 0.67 -4.85
N CYS A 81 7.83 1.02 -4.22
CA CYS A 81 8.75 0.04 -3.66
C CYS A 81 8.73 0.15 -2.14
N HIS A 82 8.52 -0.97 -1.44
CA HIS A 82 8.45 -0.96 0.01
C HIS A 82 9.12 -2.13 0.70
N GLN A 83 9.66 -1.81 1.87
CA GLN A 83 10.27 -2.74 2.81
C GLN A 83 9.58 -2.60 4.17
N CYS A 84 9.06 -3.70 4.69
CA CYS A 84 8.49 -3.74 6.04
C CYS A 84 9.57 -4.08 7.06
N VAL A 85 9.82 -3.19 8.02
CA VAL A 85 10.84 -3.34 9.07
C VAL A 85 10.15 -3.41 10.44
N PRO A 86 9.91 -4.61 10.98
CA PRO A 86 9.30 -4.77 12.29
C PRO A 86 10.28 -4.46 13.43
N ASN A 87 9.86 -3.62 14.37
CA ASN A 87 10.59 -3.28 15.60
C ASN A 87 9.79 -3.75 16.83
N PHE A 88 10.29 -4.77 17.52
CA PHE A 88 9.68 -5.30 18.74
C PHE A 88 10.13 -4.52 19.97
N ASN A 89 9.18 -4.00 20.75
CA ASN A 89 9.41 -3.19 21.94
C ASN A 89 8.89 -3.87 23.22
N GLY A 90 8.78 -5.20 23.23
CA GLY A 90 8.19 -5.96 24.33
C GLY A 90 6.67 -6.00 24.26
N ALA A 91 6.00 -4.91 24.64
CA ALA A 91 4.53 -4.87 24.71
C ALA A 91 3.83 -4.55 23.37
N TRP A 92 4.58 -4.11 22.36
CA TRP A 92 4.08 -3.83 21.01
C TRP A 92 5.14 -4.07 19.95
N VAL A 93 4.69 -4.30 18.72
CA VAL A 93 5.49 -4.28 17.48
C VAL A 93 5.07 -3.06 16.68
N GLU A 94 6.03 -2.25 16.27
CA GLU A 94 5.83 -1.22 15.25
C GLU A 94 6.55 -1.64 13.97
N THR A 95 5.81 -1.85 12.89
CA THR A 95 6.38 -2.16 11.58
C THR A 95 6.44 -0.90 10.75
N GLU A 96 7.66 -0.41 10.54
CA GLU A 96 7.93 0.71 9.65
C GLU A 96 7.81 0.24 8.19
N VAL A 97 7.00 0.93 7.39
CA VAL A 97 6.87 0.66 5.96
C VAL A 97 7.76 1.65 5.22
N ARG A 98 9.02 1.26 5.01
CA ARG A 98 10.02 2.07 4.31
C ARG A 98 9.78 2.03 2.81
N GLY A 99 10.17 3.12 2.14
CA GLY A 99 10.07 3.27 0.70
C GLY A 99 9.10 4.35 0.26
N LYS A 100 9.13 4.68 -1.03
CA LYS A 100 8.31 5.75 -1.62
C LYS A 100 7.23 5.19 -2.52
N ARG A 101 6.02 5.72 -2.35
CA ARG A 101 4.91 5.58 -3.29
C ARG A 101 4.84 6.83 -4.16
N GLN A 102 4.81 6.65 -5.47
CA GLN A 102 4.70 7.72 -6.46
C GLN A 102 3.44 7.51 -7.28
N LEU A 103 2.51 8.47 -7.20
CA LEU A 103 1.36 8.56 -8.10
C LEU A 103 1.65 9.62 -9.15
N LYS A 104 1.62 9.26 -10.43
CA LYS A 104 1.81 10.18 -11.55
C LYS A 104 0.49 10.37 -12.27
N LEU A 105 0.11 11.63 -12.48
CA LEU A 105 -1.00 12.03 -13.33
C LEU A 105 -0.39 12.53 -14.65
N LEU A 106 -0.20 11.61 -15.60
CA LEU A 106 0.64 11.83 -16.77
C LEU A 106 0.12 12.98 -17.64
N SER A 107 -1.19 13.08 -17.81
CA SER A 107 -1.85 14.16 -18.57
C SER A 107 -1.73 15.54 -17.91
N ARG A 108 -1.36 15.60 -16.62
CA ARG A 108 -1.16 16.85 -15.87
C ARG A 108 0.32 17.17 -15.68
N GLY A 109 1.22 16.23 -15.98
CA GLY A 109 2.64 16.34 -15.68
C GLY A 109 2.93 16.43 -14.18
N GLU A 110 2.07 15.87 -13.32
CA GLU A 110 2.18 15.97 -11.86
C GLU A 110 2.64 14.64 -11.24
N THR A 111 3.62 14.70 -10.33
CA THR A 111 4.08 13.54 -9.56
C THR A 111 3.85 13.78 -8.07
N TYR A 112 3.08 12.90 -7.45
CA TYR A 112 2.77 12.92 -6.02
C TYR A 112 3.60 11.85 -5.32
N GLU A 113 4.57 12.28 -4.53
CA GLU A 113 5.38 11.40 -3.68
C GLU A 113 4.78 11.31 -2.28
N MET A 114 4.71 10.09 -1.74
CA MET A 114 4.24 9.86 -0.39
C MET A 114 4.88 8.65 0.27
N ASN A 115 5.04 8.70 1.59
CA ASN A 115 5.38 7.54 2.40
C ASN A 115 4.10 6.82 2.89
N SER A 116 4.28 5.81 3.73
CA SER A 116 3.21 5.01 4.32
C SER A 116 3.15 5.17 5.84
N PRO A 117 1.98 4.99 6.47
CA PRO A 117 1.92 4.86 7.92
C PRO A 117 2.52 3.54 8.38
N ASN A 118 2.90 3.47 9.65
CA ASN A 118 3.41 2.29 10.31
C ASN A 118 2.25 1.39 10.76
N LEU A 119 2.47 0.07 10.73
CA LEU A 119 1.55 -0.88 11.35
C LEU A 119 1.93 -1.07 12.82
N LEU A 120 1.01 -0.76 13.72
CA LEU A 120 1.21 -0.88 15.16
C LEU A 120 0.38 -2.03 15.71
N ILE A 121 1.05 -3.07 16.21
CA ILE A 121 0.44 -4.23 16.86
C ILE A 121 0.73 -4.13 18.37
N LYS A 122 -0.29 -3.99 19.20
CA LYS A 122 -0.17 -3.94 20.66
C LYS A 122 -0.61 -5.29 21.24
N PHE A 123 0.16 -5.80 22.20
CA PHE A 123 -0.18 -7.00 22.96
C PHE A 123 -0.70 -6.67 24.36
N LEU A 124 -0.14 -5.63 24.99
CA LEU A 124 -0.47 -5.22 26.36
C LEU A 124 -0.72 -3.70 26.44
N PRO A 125 -1.57 -3.22 27.37
CA PRO A 125 -2.49 -3.99 28.21
C PRO A 125 -3.77 -4.41 27.46
N LEU A 126 -4.09 -3.74 26.36
CA LEU A 126 -5.22 -4.07 25.49
C LEU A 126 -4.68 -4.46 24.11
N PRO A 127 -4.88 -5.72 23.69
CA PRO A 127 -4.51 -6.17 22.36
C PRO A 127 -5.22 -5.37 21.27
N GLY A 128 -4.50 -5.07 20.19
CA GLY A 128 -5.09 -4.35 19.07
C GLY A 128 -4.09 -4.08 17.96
N VAL A 129 -4.62 -3.73 16.80
CA VAL A 129 -3.82 -3.35 15.63
C VAL A 129 -4.38 -2.07 15.01
N ASP A 130 -3.51 -1.12 14.71
CA ASP A 130 -3.87 0.19 14.16
C ASP A 130 -2.77 0.71 13.23
N TRP A 131 -3.10 1.75 12.46
CA TRP A 131 -2.15 2.53 11.67
C TRP A 131 -1.65 3.71 12.50
N ALA A 132 -0.35 3.95 12.49
CA ALA A 132 0.29 5.00 13.27
C ALA A 132 1.36 5.76 12.46
N GLY A 133 1.79 6.90 12.99
CA GLY A 133 2.90 7.66 12.42
C GLY A 133 2.47 8.76 11.46
N ASN A 134 3.46 9.38 10.82
CA ASN A 134 3.25 10.54 9.96
C ASN A 134 3.34 10.14 8.49
N VAL A 135 2.35 10.58 7.70
CA VAL A 135 2.39 10.49 6.25
C VAL A 135 2.54 11.88 5.66
N THR A 136 3.50 12.05 4.77
CA THR A 136 3.68 13.24 3.95
C THR A 136 3.26 12.92 2.52
N ILE A 137 2.59 13.87 1.88
CA ILE A 137 2.26 13.82 0.46
C ILE A 137 2.79 15.11 -0.14
N ARG A 138 3.56 15.04 -1.22
CA ARG A 138 4.15 16.21 -1.87
C ARG A 138 4.00 16.11 -3.38
N CYS A 139 3.62 17.22 -4.00
CA CYS A 139 3.74 17.39 -5.45
C CYS A 139 4.57 18.66 -5.71
N LYS A 140 5.73 18.49 -6.36
CA LYS A 140 6.66 19.58 -6.60
C LYS A 140 6.12 20.55 -7.65
N GLU A 141 5.40 20.01 -8.63
CA GLU A 141 4.93 20.72 -9.82
C GLU A 141 3.83 21.73 -9.49
N ASN A 142 3.01 21.46 -8.47
CA ASN A 142 2.00 22.40 -7.97
C ASN A 142 2.37 23.08 -6.64
N GLY A 143 3.52 22.73 -6.04
CA GLY A 143 4.02 23.35 -4.81
C GLY A 143 3.16 23.10 -3.58
N LEU A 144 2.46 21.96 -3.52
CA LEU A 144 1.58 21.59 -2.40
C LEU A 144 2.15 20.41 -1.61
N GLU A 145 1.93 20.47 -0.30
CA GLU A 145 2.26 19.42 0.65
C GLU A 145 1.09 19.15 1.62
N ALA A 146 0.94 17.87 2.00
CA ALA A 146 0.12 17.46 3.12
C ALA A 146 0.97 16.77 4.18
N GLU A 147 0.62 17.01 5.44
CA GLU A 147 1.07 16.23 6.59
C GLU A 147 -0.14 15.60 7.25
N LEU A 148 -0.16 14.27 7.34
CA LEU A 148 -1.16 13.48 8.04
C LEU A 148 -0.51 12.78 9.23
N ARG A 149 -1.22 12.70 10.34
CA ARG A 149 -0.81 12.01 11.56
C ARG A 149 -1.86 10.98 11.91
N PHE A 150 -1.47 9.72 11.86
CA PHE A 150 -2.31 8.57 12.18
C PHE A 150 -2.11 8.13 13.63
N GLY A 151 -3.20 7.74 14.27
CA GLY A 151 -3.21 7.35 15.68
C GLY A 151 -3.07 8.54 16.63
N THR A 152 -3.02 8.24 17.94
CA THR A 152 -3.00 9.26 19.00
C THR A 152 -1.66 9.30 19.72
N LYS A 153 -1.11 10.51 19.92
CA LYS A 153 -0.31 10.77 21.12
C LYS A 153 -1.29 10.83 22.30
N SER A 154 -1.34 9.78 23.11
CA SER A 154 -2.02 9.85 24.40
C SER A 154 -1.20 10.78 25.29
N PHE A 155 -1.69 12.00 25.51
CA PHE A 155 -1.18 12.89 26.55
C PHE A 155 -2.16 12.81 27.72
N PHE A 156 -1.66 12.51 28.92
CA PHE A 156 -2.38 12.61 30.19
C PHE A 156 -3.71 11.81 30.29
N GLY A 157 -3.68 10.50 30.07
CA GLY A 157 -4.74 9.59 30.57
C GLY A 157 -6.14 9.71 29.92
N LEU A 158 -6.34 10.63 28.97
CA LEU A 158 -7.57 10.70 28.19
C LEU A 158 -7.53 9.70 27.04
N ARG A 159 -8.64 8.98 26.85
CA ARG A 159 -8.83 7.98 25.79
C ARG A 159 -8.52 8.65 24.44
N GLY A 160 -7.36 8.34 23.87
CA GLY A 160 -7.01 8.77 22.52
C GLY A 160 -8.10 8.34 21.55
N SER A 161 -8.43 9.21 20.61
CA SER A 161 -9.38 8.89 19.54
C SER A 161 -8.80 7.78 18.64
N HIS A 162 -9.24 6.54 18.87
CA HIS A 162 -8.84 5.37 18.10
C HIS A 162 -9.05 5.62 16.61
N ARG A 163 -8.08 5.21 15.77
CA ARG A 163 -8.13 5.37 14.31
C ARG A 163 -8.26 6.82 13.82
N SER A 164 -7.86 7.80 14.65
CA SER A 164 -7.90 9.19 14.24
C SER A 164 -6.86 9.51 13.18
N VAL A 165 -7.22 10.46 12.32
CA VAL A 165 -6.28 11.15 11.44
C VAL A 165 -6.43 12.65 11.62
N LYS A 166 -5.30 13.33 11.82
CA LYS A 166 -5.22 14.79 11.85
C LYS A 166 -4.17 15.24 10.86
N GLY A 167 -4.37 16.37 10.22
CA GLY A 167 -3.39 16.85 9.26
C GLY A 167 -3.64 18.25 8.77
N LYS A 168 -2.83 18.66 7.81
CA LYS A 168 -2.94 19.95 7.13
C LYS A 168 -2.47 19.83 5.68
N VAL A 169 -3.02 20.67 4.82
CA VAL A 169 -2.54 20.90 3.45
C VAL A 169 -2.03 22.33 3.37
N TYR A 170 -0.86 22.52 2.80
CA TYR A 170 -0.19 23.82 2.76
C TYR A 170 0.67 24.00 1.51
N GLU A 171 1.00 25.25 1.22
CA GLU A 171 1.94 25.62 0.16
C GLU A 171 3.38 25.43 0.61
N THR A 172 4.19 24.69 -0.16
CA THR A 172 5.58 24.39 0.16
C THR A 172 6.41 25.66 0.37
N ALA A 173 6.29 26.64 -0.54
CA ALA A 173 7.13 27.84 -0.55
C ALA A 173 6.83 28.79 0.63
N THR A 174 5.54 29.05 0.90
CA THR A 174 5.11 30.03 1.91
C THR A 174 4.84 29.40 3.28
N ARG A 175 4.72 28.06 3.34
CA ARG A 175 4.21 27.30 4.49
C ARG A 175 2.80 27.73 4.95
N ARG A 176 2.08 28.46 4.10
CA ARG A 176 0.70 28.89 4.36
C ARG A 176 -0.22 27.68 4.37
N THR A 177 -0.91 27.47 5.48
CA THR A 177 -1.90 26.39 5.60
C THR A 177 -3.19 26.76 4.87
N LEU A 178 -3.60 25.90 3.95
CA LEU A 178 -4.82 26.04 3.14
C LEU A 178 -5.99 25.28 3.77
N PHE A 179 -5.74 24.05 4.23
CA PHE A 179 -6.76 23.21 4.86
C PHE A 179 -6.25 22.56 6.15
N GLN A 180 -7.15 22.42 7.12
CA GLN A 180 -6.98 21.57 8.30
C GLN A 180 -7.79 20.28 8.10
N LEU A 181 -7.17 19.14 8.34
CA LEU A 181 -7.77 17.81 8.15
C LEU A 181 -8.04 17.17 9.51
N ASN A 182 -9.24 16.63 9.70
CA ASN A 182 -9.62 15.95 10.93
C ASN A 182 -10.68 14.88 10.67
N GLY A 183 -10.54 13.74 11.34
CA GLY A 183 -11.54 12.68 11.34
C GLY A 183 -10.95 11.33 11.73
N HIS A 184 -11.54 10.28 11.18
CA HIS A 184 -11.12 8.90 11.39
C HIS A 184 -10.97 8.19 10.05
N TRP A 185 -9.86 7.49 9.86
CA TRP A 185 -9.54 6.84 8.58
C TRP A 185 -10.45 5.62 8.29
N ASP A 186 -11.16 5.12 9.29
CA ASP A 186 -12.17 4.05 9.16
C ASP A 186 -13.61 4.57 9.15
N ARG A 187 -13.81 5.89 9.16
CA ARG A 187 -15.12 6.55 9.06
C ARG A 187 -15.02 7.72 8.09
N THR A 188 -15.14 8.94 8.59
CA THR A 188 -15.16 10.16 7.79
C THR A 188 -13.96 11.03 8.10
N VAL A 189 -13.38 11.63 7.06
CA VAL A 189 -12.36 12.68 7.18
C VAL A 189 -12.86 13.94 6.50
N THR A 190 -12.73 15.06 7.22
CA THR A 190 -13.15 16.39 6.77
C THR A 190 -11.94 17.30 6.57
N ALA A 191 -12.09 18.25 5.65
CA ALA A 191 -11.15 19.33 5.39
C ALA A 191 -11.84 20.67 5.65
N LYS A 192 -11.28 21.45 6.59
CA LYS A 192 -11.71 22.82 6.87
C LYS A 192 -10.80 23.80 6.14
N ASP A 193 -11.39 24.60 5.26
CA ASP A 193 -10.71 25.70 4.57
C ASP A 193 -10.29 26.77 5.60
N ASN A 194 -9.01 27.14 5.58
CA ASN A 194 -8.45 28.08 6.55
C ASN A 194 -8.84 29.53 6.28
N ASN A 195 -9.17 29.89 5.04
CA ASN A 195 -9.59 31.24 4.67
C ASN A 195 -11.09 31.42 4.91
N SER A 196 -11.92 30.49 4.44
CA SER A 196 -13.37 30.63 4.49
C SER A 196 -14.01 30.01 5.74
N GLY A 197 -13.26 29.20 6.49
CA GLY A 197 -13.77 28.44 7.64
C GLY A 197 -14.74 27.30 7.31
N LYS A 198 -15.07 27.10 6.01
CA LYS A 198 -16.03 26.08 5.56
C LYS A 198 -15.40 24.70 5.66
N SER A 199 -16.19 23.71 6.06
CA SER A 199 -15.75 22.31 6.15
C SER A 199 -16.42 21.48 5.07
N ARG A 200 -15.68 20.54 4.46
CA ARG A 200 -16.20 19.54 3.52
C ARG A 200 -15.68 18.15 3.85
N VAL A 201 -16.49 17.13 3.60
CA VAL A 201 -16.05 15.72 3.66
C VAL A 201 -15.15 15.45 2.46
N ILE A 202 -13.98 14.88 2.70
CA ILE A 202 -13.03 14.48 1.62
C ILE A 202 -12.94 12.97 1.47
N TYR A 203 -13.29 12.22 2.51
CA TYR A 203 -13.26 10.76 2.51
C TYR A 203 -14.35 10.21 3.41
N ASN A 204 -15.01 9.15 2.93
CA ASN A 204 -16.00 8.36 3.64
C ASN A 204 -15.67 6.87 3.44
N ALA A 205 -15.35 6.19 4.54
CA ALA A 205 -14.94 4.80 4.54
C ALA A 205 -16.07 3.84 4.13
N GLU A 206 -17.33 4.17 4.44
CA GLU A 206 -18.48 3.33 4.08
C GLU A 206 -18.62 3.22 2.56
N GLU A 207 -18.48 4.33 1.84
CA GLU A 207 -18.49 4.37 0.36
C GLU A 207 -17.33 3.56 -0.24
N VAL A 208 -16.19 3.50 0.44
CA VAL A 208 -15.01 2.77 -0.04
C VAL A 208 -15.11 1.28 0.26
N PHE A 209 -15.54 0.92 1.47
CA PHE A 209 -15.57 -0.48 1.93
C PHE A 209 -16.75 -1.26 1.34
N SER A 210 -17.91 -0.62 1.14
CA SER A 210 -19.06 -1.25 0.48
C SER A 210 -18.78 -1.64 -0.98
N GLY A 211 -17.85 -0.95 -1.64
CA GLY A 211 -17.43 -1.25 -3.01
C GLY A 211 -16.33 -2.32 -3.14
N LEU A 212 -15.85 -2.91 -2.05
CA LEU A 212 -14.82 -3.95 -2.10
C LEU A 212 -15.41 -5.26 -2.63
N LYS A 213 -14.71 -5.85 -3.60
CA LYS A 213 -15.07 -7.12 -4.23
C LYS A 213 -13.87 -8.04 -4.23
N THR A 214 -14.11 -9.32 -4.04
CA THR A 214 -13.08 -10.35 -4.17
C THR A 214 -12.69 -10.50 -5.64
N PRO A 215 -11.40 -10.46 -5.98
CA PRO A 215 -10.94 -10.74 -7.34
C PRO A 215 -11.29 -12.18 -7.76
N VAL A 216 -11.54 -12.37 -9.06
CA VAL A 216 -11.85 -13.69 -9.66
C VAL A 216 -10.88 -14.00 -10.79
N VAL A 217 -10.58 -15.28 -10.99
CA VAL A 217 -9.77 -15.74 -12.13
C VAL A 217 -10.64 -15.72 -13.39
N LYS A 218 -10.29 -14.89 -14.36
CA LYS A 218 -10.96 -14.81 -15.68
C LYS A 218 -10.26 -15.68 -16.72
N ASP A 219 -8.93 -15.76 -16.66
CA ASP A 219 -8.12 -16.60 -17.54
C ASP A 219 -7.18 -17.47 -16.70
N LEU A 220 -7.58 -18.72 -16.48
CA LEU A 220 -6.78 -19.67 -15.71
C LEU A 220 -5.43 -20.00 -16.38
N LYS A 221 -5.36 -20.00 -17.72
CA LYS A 221 -4.11 -20.31 -18.44
C LYS A 221 -3.09 -19.18 -18.35
N GLY A 222 -3.57 -17.95 -18.18
CA GLY A 222 -2.74 -16.76 -17.97
C GLY A 222 -2.18 -16.62 -16.55
N VAL A 223 -2.72 -17.36 -15.57
CA VAL A 223 -2.21 -17.34 -14.18
C VAL A 223 -0.82 -17.97 -14.13
N ARG A 224 0.18 -17.18 -13.72
CA ARG A 224 1.57 -17.64 -13.58
C ARG A 224 1.72 -18.54 -12.36
N SER A 225 2.70 -19.44 -12.38
CA SER A 225 3.07 -20.23 -11.20
C SER A 225 3.63 -19.38 -10.05
N THR A 226 4.10 -18.17 -10.35
CA THR A 226 4.55 -17.17 -9.37
C THR A 226 3.41 -16.36 -8.77
N GLU A 227 2.18 -16.47 -9.29
CA GLU A 227 1.04 -15.71 -8.78
C GLU A 227 0.74 -16.08 -7.33
N SER A 228 0.60 -15.11 -6.43
CA SER A 228 0.37 -15.31 -4.99
C SER A 228 -0.81 -16.27 -4.72
N ALA A 229 -1.90 -16.14 -5.47
CA ALA A 229 -3.06 -17.03 -5.32
C ALA A 229 -2.75 -18.49 -5.71
N ALA A 230 -1.79 -18.73 -6.60
CA ALA A 230 -1.32 -20.06 -6.97
C ALA A 230 -0.25 -20.59 -6.01
N VAL A 231 0.70 -19.74 -5.59
CA VAL A 231 1.77 -20.10 -4.63
C VAL A 231 1.17 -20.55 -3.30
N TRP A 232 0.16 -19.83 -2.81
CA TRP A 232 -0.45 -20.07 -1.49
C TRP A 232 -1.81 -20.76 -1.55
N SER A 233 -2.18 -21.41 -2.66
CA SER A 233 -3.50 -22.00 -2.86
C SER A 233 -3.82 -23.08 -1.82
N GLU A 234 -2.92 -24.04 -1.64
CA GLU A 234 -3.10 -25.18 -0.72
C GLU A 234 -3.17 -24.71 0.75
N LEU A 235 -2.31 -23.76 1.11
CA LEU A 235 -2.33 -23.14 2.44
C LEU A 235 -3.65 -22.42 2.68
N SER A 236 -4.11 -21.64 1.71
CA SER A 236 -5.34 -20.86 1.84
C SER A 236 -6.57 -21.76 1.93
N GLU A 237 -6.64 -22.83 1.13
CA GLU A 237 -7.70 -23.85 1.23
C GLU A 237 -7.71 -24.53 2.60
N ALA A 238 -6.53 -24.89 3.13
CA ALA A 238 -6.40 -25.51 4.45
C ALA A 238 -6.85 -24.56 5.58
N ILE A 239 -6.49 -23.28 5.52
CA ILE A 239 -6.95 -22.26 6.48
C ILE A 239 -8.48 -22.07 6.38
N MET A 240 -9.03 -21.97 5.17
CA MET A 240 -10.47 -21.80 4.96
C MET A 240 -11.28 -23.00 5.46
N SER A 241 -10.73 -24.20 5.35
CA SER A 241 -11.32 -25.44 5.88
C SER A 241 -10.99 -25.70 7.36
N GLN A 242 -10.28 -24.78 8.03
CA GLN A 242 -9.84 -24.90 9.42
C GLN A 242 -8.98 -26.15 9.70
N ASN A 243 -8.31 -26.69 8.68
CA ASN A 243 -7.38 -27.80 8.81
C ASN A 243 -5.96 -27.27 9.06
N TRP A 244 -5.63 -27.05 10.34
CA TRP A 244 -4.36 -26.45 10.76
C TRP A 244 -3.13 -27.32 10.52
N GLU A 245 -3.29 -28.64 10.51
CA GLU A 245 -2.22 -29.58 10.19
C GLU A 245 -1.84 -29.46 8.72
N LYS A 246 -2.82 -29.57 7.81
CA LYS A 246 -2.62 -29.36 6.37
C LYS A 246 -2.09 -27.96 6.07
N ALA A 247 -2.55 -26.93 6.80
CA ALA A 247 -2.04 -25.57 6.64
C ALA A 247 -0.55 -25.47 6.99
N LYS A 248 -0.14 -26.08 8.11
CA LYS A 248 1.28 -26.11 8.51
C LYS A 248 2.14 -26.84 7.47
N GLU A 249 1.67 -27.98 6.97
CA GLU A 249 2.36 -28.75 5.93
C GLU A 249 2.51 -27.96 4.62
N ALA A 250 1.43 -27.38 4.11
CA ALA A 250 1.44 -26.59 2.88
C ALA A 250 2.36 -25.36 3.00
N LYS A 251 2.34 -24.67 4.14
CA LYS A 251 3.26 -23.55 4.42
C LYS A 251 4.73 -24.01 4.38
N ASN A 252 5.04 -25.11 5.07
CA ASN A 252 6.40 -25.64 5.13
C ASN A 252 6.89 -26.07 3.74
N ALA A 253 6.03 -26.66 2.92
CA ALA A 253 6.37 -27.08 1.56
C ALA A 253 6.80 -25.89 0.67
N VAL A 254 6.05 -24.78 0.71
CA VAL A 254 6.40 -23.55 -0.01
C VAL A 254 7.75 -22.98 0.49
N GLU A 255 7.92 -22.88 1.81
CA GLU A 255 9.12 -22.31 2.43
C GLU A 255 10.38 -23.18 2.23
N GLU A 256 10.26 -24.51 2.26
CA GLU A 256 11.38 -25.42 1.98
C GLU A 256 11.80 -25.34 0.51
N LYS A 257 10.83 -25.35 -0.42
CA LYS A 257 11.13 -25.19 -1.85
C LYS A 257 11.85 -23.88 -2.14
N GLN A 258 11.46 -22.79 -1.47
CA GLN A 258 12.19 -21.52 -1.57
C GLN A 258 13.63 -21.64 -1.05
N ARG A 259 13.84 -22.32 0.09
CA ARG A 259 15.18 -22.55 0.66
C ARG A 259 16.06 -23.44 -0.24
N GLU A 260 15.49 -24.42 -0.92
CA GLU A 260 16.19 -25.24 -1.91
C GLU A 260 16.63 -24.41 -3.12
N VAL A 261 15.70 -23.63 -3.70
CA VAL A 261 16.00 -22.74 -4.83
C VAL A 261 17.08 -21.72 -4.48
N LEU A 262 17.08 -21.19 -3.24
CA LEU A 262 18.14 -20.30 -2.76
C LEU A 262 19.49 -21.01 -2.69
N ARG A 263 19.55 -22.19 -2.07
CA ARG A 263 20.77 -23.01 -1.97
C ARG A 263 21.35 -23.34 -3.34
N GLU A 264 20.51 -23.70 -4.31
CA GLU A 264 20.95 -23.97 -5.68
C GLU A 264 21.57 -22.74 -6.36
N ARG A 265 21.00 -21.55 -6.16
CA ARG A 265 21.53 -20.30 -6.72
C ARG A 265 22.88 -19.95 -6.09
N GLU A 266 23.02 -20.14 -4.78
CA GLU A 266 24.28 -19.92 -4.06
C GLU A 266 25.37 -20.88 -4.55
N LEU A 267 25.05 -22.16 -4.72
CA LEU A 267 25.97 -23.17 -5.27
C LEU A 267 26.42 -22.83 -6.70
N LYS A 268 25.53 -22.27 -7.52
CA LYS A 268 25.82 -21.85 -8.91
C LYS A 268 26.49 -20.47 -8.99
N GLY A 269 26.59 -19.73 -7.88
CA GLY A 269 27.07 -18.35 -7.87
C GLY A 269 26.22 -17.37 -8.68
N THR A 270 24.94 -17.69 -8.90
CA THR A 270 24.03 -16.88 -9.72
C THR A 270 23.26 -15.87 -8.87
N THR A 271 23.23 -14.61 -9.30
CA THR A 271 22.44 -13.55 -8.66
C THR A 271 20.99 -13.61 -9.12
N TRP A 272 20.04 -13.46 -8.19
CA TRP A 272 18.63 -13.27 -8.52
C TRP A 272 18.41 -11.89 -9.14
N VAL A 273 17.65 -11.84 -10.24
CA VAL A 273 17.23 -10.61 -10.90
C VAL A 273 15.71 -10.61 -11.00
N PRO A 274 15.01 -9.59 -10.50
CA PRO A 274 13.57 -9.47 -10.66
C PRO A 274 13.16 -9.42 -12.14
N GLN A 275 11.99 -9.97 -12.45
CA GLN A 275 11.53 -10.10 -13.84
C GLN A 275 10.83 -8.85 -14.37
N ASN A 276 10.20 -8.06 -13.50
CA ASN A 276 9.34 -6.94 -13.90
C ASN A 276 9.88 -5.56 -13.45
N PHE A 277 10.93 -5.55 -12.62
CA PHE A 277 11.51 -4.33 -12.06
C PHE A 277 13.04 -4.31 -12.19
N SER A 278 13.56 -3.14 -12.56
CA SER A 278 14.97 -2.79 -12.33
C SER A 278 15.11 -2.28 -10.91
N VAL A 279 16.08 -2.81 -10.17
CA VAL A 279 16.21 -2.54 -8.73
C VAL A 279 17.61 -2.06 -8.39
N THR A 280 17.67 -0.99 -7.61
CA THR A 280 18.91 -0.47 -7.02
C THR A 280 18.74 -0.33 -5.52
N TYR A 281 19.83 -0.49 -4.78
CA TYR A 281 19.87 -0.26 -3.34
C TYR A 281 21.03 0.65 -3.00
N THR A 282 20.75 1.70 -2.23
CA THR A 282 21.78 2.56 -1.64
C THR A 282 21.59 2.63 -0.13
N LYS A 283 22.68 2.79 0.62
CA LYS A 283 22.59 2.88 2.09
C LYS A 283 21.77 4.09 2.56
N ASP A 284 21.86 5.20 1.82
CA ASP A 284 21.21 6.47 2.19
C ASP A 284 19.79 6.61 1.60
N GLY A 285 19.53 6.03 0.43
CA GLY A 285 18.24 6.11 -0.28
C GLY A 285 17.33 4.89 -0.10
N GLY A 286 17.85 3.77 0.40
CA GLY A 286 17.12 2.51 0.51
C GLY A 286 16.93 1.82 -0.85
N TRP A 287 15.82 1.12 -0.99
CA TRP A 287 15.44 0.40 -2.21
C TRP A 287 14.71 1.31 -3.19
N GLU A 288 15.21 1.39 -4.41
CA GLU A 288 14.56 2.06 -5.54
C GLU A 288 14.25 1.06 -6.64
N CYS A 289 13.04 1.13 -7.18
CA CYS A 289 12.51 0.11 -8.06
C CYS A 289 11.79 0.82 -9.21
N SER A 290 12.22 0.54 -10.44
CA SER A 290 11.64 1.10 -11.66
C SER A 290 11.02 -0.03 -12.49
N PRO A 291 9.76 0.10 -12.93
CA PRO A 291 9.16 -0.89 -13.83
C PRO A 291 9.99 -1.05 -15.11
N ILE A 292 10.14 -2.28 -15.59
CA ILE A 292 10.81 -2.57 -16.88
C ILE A 292 9.89 -2.21 -18.05
N GLN A 293 8.59 -2.46 -17.89
CA GLN A 293 7.58 -2.11 -18.88
C GLN A 293 6.95 -0.76 -18.55
N GLN A 294 6.63 0.03 -19.57
CA GLN A 294 5.93 1.30 -19.40
C GLN A 294 4.49 1.10 -18.91
N TRP A 295 3.81 0.07 -19.42
CA TRP A 295 2.40 -0.21 -19.13
C TRP A 295 2.25 -1.62 -18.57
N VAL A 296 1.43 -1.76 -17.53
CA VAL A 296 1.08 -3.08 -17.00
C VAL A 296 0.00 -3.69 -17.90
N PRO A 297 0.22 -4.90 -18.45
CA PRO A 297 -0.77 -5.55 -19.31
C PRO A 297 -2.01 -5.97 -18.50
N PRO A 298 -3.15 -6.23 -19.16
CA PRO A 298 -4.31 -6.83 -18.52
C PRO A 298 -3.98 -8.14 -17.80
N ALA A 299 -4.57 -8.32 -16.62
CA ALA A 299 -4.31 -9.44 -15.75
C ALA A 299 -5.26 -10.62 -15.98
N PRO A 300 -4.81 -11.85 -15.66
CA PRO A 300 -5.69 -13.03 -15.64
C PRO A 300 -6.70 -13.00 -14.48
N ILE A 301 -6.40 -12.27 -13.40
CA ILE A 301 -7.28 -12.06 -12.24
C ILE A 301 -7.93 -10.69 -12.36
N VAL A 302 -9.26 -10.61 -12.18
CA VAL A 302 -10.02 -9.36 -12.33
C VAL A 302 -10.91 -9.09 -11.13
N LEU A 303 -11.07 -7.82 -10.75
CA LEU A 303 -12.17 -7.42 -9.86
C LEU A 303 -13.45 -7.25 -10.70
N PRO A 304 -14.56 -7.92 -10.33
CA PRO A 304 -15.86 -7.72 -10.98
C PRO A 304 -16.31 -6.25 -10.93
N LEU A 305 -16.98 -5.79 -11.99
CA LEU A 305 -17.46 -4.40 -12.12
C LEU A 305 -18.84 -4.15 -11.49
N SER A 306 -19.58 -5.22 -11.17
CA SER A 306 -20.88 -5.21 -10.50
C SER A 306 -21.08 -6.50 -9.72
#